data_AF-A0A2H0U731-F1
#
_entry.id   AF-A0A2H0U731-F1
#
_cell.length_a   1.000
_cell.length_b   1.000
_cell.length_c   1.000
_cell.angle_alpha   90.00
_cell.angle_beta   90.00
_cell.angle_gamma   90.00
#
_symmetry.space_group_name_H-M   'P 1'
#
loop_
_entity.id
_entity.type
_entity.pdbx_description
1 polymer ?
#
loop_
_entity_poly.entity_id
_entity_poly.type
_entity_poly.pdbx_seq_one_letter_code
_entity_poly.pdbx_strand_id
1 'polypeptide(L)'
;MSEVFLRVMWLALIAGALAYAAYLFLGSTILAQAEDSLAHVIVRDTIEDGVHRLSGMVMVPSDCHGISVRVHQSDASEYALSISTWIDPTRVCEPEPTARAFRVVTFAPPVGTAFTATLDGSPIPLTVLTHHIRSHDR
;
A
#
# COMPACT_ATOMS: atom_id res chain seq x y z
N MET A 1 22.25 53.10 -16.94
CA MET A 1 21.76 52.55 -15.66
C MET A 1 20.49 51.70 -15.82
N SER A 2 19.53 52.05 -16.69
CA SER A 2 18.30 51.26 -16.85
C SER A 2 18.51 49.85 -17.45
N GLU A 3 19.44 49.67 -18.41
CA GLU A 3 19.70 48.35 -19.00
C GLU A 3 20.28 47.33 -18.01
N VAL A 4 21.17 47.78 -17.12
CA VAL A 4 21.75 46.91 -16.09
C VAL A 4 20.65 46.48 -15.11
N PHE A 5 19.76 47.40 -14.74
CA PHE A 5 18.62 47.12 -13.87
C PHE A 5 17.63 46.13 -14.51
N LEU A 6 17.36 46.29 -15.81
CA LEU A 6 16.49 45.39 -16.56
C LEU A 6 17.07 43.97 -16.64
N ARG A 7 18.38 43.83 -16.85
CA ARG A 7 19.06 42.52 -16.88
C ARG A 7 19.04 41.81 -15.52
N VAL A 8 19.27 42.55 -14.44
CA VAL A 8 19.20 42.01 -13.07
C VAL A 8 17.78 41.56 -12.72
N MET A 9 16.76 42.34 -13.10
CA MET A 9 15.36 41.97 -12.91
C MET A 9 14.98 40.70 -13.67
N TRP A 10 15.41 40.55 -14.92
CA TRP A 10 15.18 39.33 -15.70
C TRP A 10 15.85 38.10 -15.10
N LEU A 11 17.09 38.24 -14.62
CA LEU A 11 17.80 37.15 -13.95
C LEU A 11 17.07 36.71 -12.67
N ALA A 12 16.56 37.65 -11.88
CA ALA A 12 15.78 37.34 -10.67
C ALA A 12 14.48 36.59 -10.99
N LEU A 13 13.77 37.01 -12.05
CA LEU A 13 12.55 36.33 -12.52
C LEU A 13 12.85 34.89 -12.97
N ILE A 14 13.91 34.69 -13.76
CA ILE A 14 14.30 33.36 -14.25
C ILE A 14 14.73 32.46 -13.09
N ALA A 15 15.55 32.98 -12.18
CA ALA A 15 15.99 32.24 -10.99
C ALA A 15 14.81 31.86 -10.08
N GLY A 16 13.85 32.77 -9.88
CA GLY A 16 12.63 32.50 -9.13
C GLY A 16 11.76 31.43 -9.78
N ALA A 17 11.57 31.51 -11.11
CA ALA A 17 10.82 30.50 -11.86
C ALA A 17 11.49 29.11 -11.79
N LEU A 18 12.82 29.05 -11.91
CA LEU A 18 13.59 27.80 -11.76
C LEU A 18 13.49 27.22 -10.35
N ALA A 19 13.60 28.05 -9.32
CA ALA A 19 13.46 27.61 -7.93
C ALA A 19 12.04 27.07 -7.64
N TYR A 20 11.01 27.74 -8.16
CA TYR A 20 9.63 27.29 -8.02
C TYR A 20 9.37 25.98 -8.77
N ALA A 21 9.89 25.84 -9.99
CA ALA A 21 9.81 24.59 -10.74
C ALA A 21 10.50 23.44 -9.98
N ALA A 22 11.73 23.67 -9.47
CA ALA A 22 12.44 22.68 -8.68
C ALA A 22 11.66 22.28 -7.42
N TYR A 23 11.03 23.24 -6.73
CA TYR A 23 10.16 22.98 -5.59
C TYR A 23 8.97 22.08 -5.96
N LEU A 24 8.30 22.34 -7.08
CA LEU A 24 7.18 21.51 -7.53
C LEU A 24 7.62 20.08 -7.91
N PHE A 25 8.75 19.93 -8.61
CA PHE A 25 9.27 18.62 -8.99
C PHE A 25 9.78 17.82 -7.79
N LEU A 26 10.56 18.43 -6.90
CA LEU A 26 11.06 17.74 -5.72
C LEU A 26 9.94 17.47 -4.70
N GLY A 27 9.03 18.42 -4.51
CA GLY A 27 7.90 18.27 -3.60
C GLY A 27 6.96 17.13 -3.99
N SER A 28 6.65 16.99 -5.28
CA SER A 28 5.80 15.89 -5.78
C SER A 28 6.46 14.51 -5.61
N THR A 29 7.78 14.41 -5.79
CA THR A 29 8.49 13.13 -5.58
C THR A 29 8.51 12.70 -4.12
N ILE A 30 8.63 13.64 -3.19
CA ILE A 30 8.69 13.35 -1.74
C ILE A 30 7.31 12.91 -1.21
N LEU A 31 6.23 13.55 -1.67
CA LEU A 31 4.87 13.17 -1.31
C LEU A 31 4.53 11.75 -1.77
N ALA A 32 4.90 11.39 -3.01
CA ALA A 32 4.66 10.05 -3.53
C ALA A 32 5.41 8.95 -2.76
N GLN A 33 6.64 9.22 -2.30
CA GLN A 33 7.41 8.23 -1.52
C GLN A 33 6.89 8.05 -0.08
N ALA A 34 6.34 9.10 0.52
CA ALA A 34 5.78 9.01 1.87
C ALA A 34 4.50 8.15 1.91
N GLU A 35 3.65 8.26 0.89
CA GLU A 35 2.42 7.47 0.75
C GLU A 35 2.71 5.97 0.56
N ASP A 36 3.75 5.65 -0.21
CA ASP A 36 4.15 4.26 -0.49
C ASP A 36 4.73 3.54 0.75
N SER A 37 5.41 4.26 1.64
CA SER A 37 6.01 3.69 2.86
C SER A 37 4.99 3.27 3.92
N LEU A 38 3.76 3.83 3.87
CA LEU A 38 2.66 3.47 4.78
C LEU A 38 1.84 2.27 4.30
N ALA A 39 2.04 1.83 3.05
CA ALA A 39 1.28 0.74 2.42
C ALA A 39 1.95 -0.64 2.52
N HIS A 40 3.07 -0.77 3.25
CA HIS A 40 3.73 -2.06 3.42
C HIS A 40 2.94 -3.00 4.35
N VAL A 41 2.40 -4.08 3.80
CA VAL A 41 1.57 -5.04 4.54
C VAL A 41 2.39 -6.27 4.89
N ILE A 42 2.55 -6.52 6.19
CA ILE A 42 3.11 -7.78 6.70
C ILE A 42 1.98 -8.78 6.88
N VAL A 43 2.09 -9.91 6.21
CA VAL A 43 1.14 -11.03 6.29
C VAL A 43 1.82 -12.23 6.91
N ARG A 44 1.21 -12.75 7.97
CA ARG A 44 1.57 -14.04 8.54
C ARG A 44 0.77 -15.13 7.84
N ASP A 45 1.47 -16.09 7.27
CA ASP A 45 0.90 -17.29 6.68
C ASP A 45 1.15 -18.48 7.61
N THR A 46 0.08 -19.11 8.07
CA THR A 46 0.16 -20.34 8.85
C THR A 46 -0.37 -21.49 8.03
N ILE A 47 0.49 -22.45 7.75
CA ILE A 47 0.20 -23.59 6.87
C ILE A 47 -0.04 -24.83 7.69
N GLU A 48 -1.21 -25.44 7.52
CA GLU A 48 -1.62 -26.71 8.13
C GLU A 48 -2.39 -27.53 7.08
N ASP A 49 -1.93 -28.74 6.76
CA ASP A 49 -2.60 -29.67 5.84
C ASP A 49 -3.01 -29.08 4.47
N GLY A 50 -2.16 -28.24 3.87
CA GLY A 50 -2.44 -27.57 2.58
C GLY A 50 -3.40 -26.38 2.68
N VAL A 51 -3.71 -25.96 3.90
CA VAL A 51 -4.54 -24.78 4.19
C VAL A 51 -3.62 -23.63 4.61
N HIS A 52 -3.64 -22.54 3.85
CA HIS A 52 -2.95 -21.31 4.18
C HIS A 52 -3.90 -20.39 4.94
N ARG A 53 -3.57 -20.10 6.20
CA ARG A 53 -4.29 -19.14 7.03
C ARG A 53 -3.51 -17.83 7.06
N LEU A 54 -3.95 -16.89 6.23
CA LEU A 54 -3.32 -15.59 6.07
C LEU A 54 -3.94 -14.59 7.05
N SER A 55 -3.09 -13.83 7.73
CA SER A 55 -3.52 -12.75 8.63
C SER A 55 -2.55 -11.60 8.59
N GLY A 56 -3.05 -10.37 8.68
CA GLY A 56 -2.22 -9.19 8.59
C GLY A 56 -2.99 -7.93 8.98
N MET A 57 -2.34 -6.78 8.79
CA MET A 57 -2.94 -5.46 8.99
C MET A 57 -2.68 -4.59 7.78
N VAL A 58 -3.70 -3.85 7.35
CA VAL A 58 -3.61 -2.88 6.25
C VAL A 58 -4.01 -1.50 6.78
N MET A 59 -3.32 -0.45 6.38
CA MET A 59 -3.70 0.92 6.70
C MET A 59 -4.85 1.34 5.78
N VAL A 60 -5.90 1.92 6.35
CA VAL A 60 -7.03 2.49 5.61
C VAL A 60 -7.15 3.98 5.90
N PRO A 61 -7.76 4.79 5.00
CA PRO A 61 -7.79 6.24 5.15
C PRO A 61 -8.51 6.78 6.38
N SER A 62 -9.47 6.01 6.92
CA SER A 62 -10.15 6.36 8.17
C SER A 62 -10.69 5.16 8.93
N ASP A 63 -11.01 5.36 10.20
CA ASP A 63 -11.71 4.39 11.04
C ASP A 63 -13.11 4.01 10.52
N CYS A 64 -13.76 4.81 9.71
CA CYS A 64 -15.02 4.41 9.10
C CYS A 64 -14.87 3.31 8.05
N HIS A 65 -13.67 3.17 7.46
CA HIS A 65 -13.48 2.23 6.37
C HIS A 65 -13.53 0.81 6.92
N GLY A 66 -14.52 0.06 6.43
CA GLY A 66 -14.53 -1.39 6.48
C GLY A 66 -13.61 -1.95 5.40
N ILE A 67 -13.14 -3.18 5.61
CA ILE A 67 -12.36 -3.92 4.61
C ILE A 67 -13.04 -5.22 4.28
N SER A 68 -12.86 -5.67 3.05
CA SER A 68 -13.21 -7.01 2.58
C SER A 68 -11.98 -7.60 1.89
N VAL A 69 -11.67 -8.85 2.19
CA VAL A 69 -10.50 -9.53 1.62
C VAL A 69 -10.95 -10.77 0.90
N ARG A 70 -10.50 -10.92 -0.34
CA ARG A 70 -10.73 -12.10 -1.16
C ARG A 70 -9.40 -12.62 -1.68
N VAL A 71 -9.29 -13.94 -1.79
CA VAL A 71 -8.12 -14.59 -2.39
C VAL A 71 -8.56 -15.23 -3.68
N HIS A 72 -7.83 -14.95 -4.75
CA HIS A 72 -8.05 -15.52 -6.06
C HIS A 72 -6.74 -16.08 -6.58
N GLN A 73 -6.80 -17.22 -7.27
CA GLN A 73 -5.63 -17.77 -7.93
C GLN A 73 -5.39 -16.99 -9.22
N SER A 74 -4.25 -16.31 -9.35
CA SER A 74 -3.85 -15.60 -10.57
C SER A 74 -3.12 -16.53 -11.54
N ASP A 75 -2.30 -17.44 -11.01
CA ASP A 75 -1.55 -18.44 -11.78
C ASP A 75 -1.41 -19.77 -10.99
N ALA A 76 -0.81 -20.79 -11.58
CA ALA A 76 -0.63 -22.13 -10.99
C ALA A 76 -0.02 -22.11 -9.58
N SER A 77 0.86 -21.15 -9.29
CA SER A 77 1.54 -21.00 -8.00
C SER A 77 1.39 -19.61 -7.39
N GLU A 78 0.56 -18.74 -7.97
CA GLU A 78 0.40 -17.35 -7.56
C GLU A 78 -1.04 -17.07 -7.14
N TYR A 79 -1.19 -16.42 -5.98
CA TYR A 79 -2.46 -16.10 -5.38
C TYR A 79 -2.53 -14.60 -5.07
N ALA A 80 -3.54 -13.93 -5.59
CA ALA A 80 -3.78 -12.51 -5.38
C ALA A 80 -4.75 -12.30 -4.21
N LEU A 81 -4.34 -11.48 -3.25
CA LEU A 81 -5.18 -10.94 -2.19
C LEU A 81 -5.81 -9.63 -2.66
N SER A 82 -7.09 -9.65 -2.97
CA SER A 82 -7.86 -8.46 -3.29
C SER A 82 -8.48 -7.90 -2.01
N ILE A 83 -7.92 -6.80 -1.52
CA ILE A 83 -8.44 -6.03 -0.39
C ILE A 83 -9.24 -4.87 -0.97
N SER A 84 -10.49 -4.75 -0.56
CA SER A 84 -11.35 -3.63 -0.95
C SER A 84 -11.90 -2.93 0.28
N THR A 85 -11.84 -1.61 0.27
CA THR A 85 -12.42 -0.77 1.30
C THR A 85 -13.86 -0.41 0.95
N TRP A 86 -14.66 -0.17 1.97
CA TRP A 86 -16.02 0.36 1.81
C TRP A 86 -16.37 1.23 3.00
N ILE A 87 -17.25 2.20 2.78
CA ILE A 87 -17.69 3.17 3.78
C ILE A 87 -19.21 3.07 3.90
N ASP A 88 -19.72 3.16 5.13
CA ASP A 88 -21.14 3.36 5.36
C ASP A 88 -21.54 4.78 4.90
N PRO A 89 -22.43 4.93 3.91
CA PRO A 89 -22.80 6.24 3.37
C PRO A 89 -23.49 7.15 4.39
N THR A 90 -23.92 6.63 5.54
CA THR A 90 -24.59 7.41 6.60
C THR A 90 -23.61 8.07 7.57
N ARG A 91 -22.30 7.77 7.50
CA ARG A 91 -21.29 8.29 8.40
C ARG A 91 -20.40 9.32 7.71
N VAL A 92 -20.17 10.45 8.40
CA VAL A 92 -19.12 11.39 8.02
C VAL A 92 -17.83 10.92 8.68
N CYS A 93 -16.77 10.85 7.90
CA CYS A 93 -15.53 10.20 8.29
C CYS A 93 -14.39 11.19 8.31
N GLU A 94 -13.72 11.29 9.44
CA GLU A 94 -12.51 12.08 9.55
C GLU A 94 -11.34 11.32 8.90
N PRO A 95 -10.50 11.98 8.10
CA PRO A 95 -9.37 11.34 7.45
C PRO A 95 -8.24 11.09 8.45
N GLU A 96 -8.40 10.05 9.27
CA GLU A 96 -7.41 9.59 10.25
C GLU A 96 -6.93 8.16 9.91
N PRO A 97 -5.72 8.01 9.33
CA PRO A 97 -5.21 6.71 8.92
C PRO A 97 -5.24 5.68 10.05
N THR A 98 -5.94 4.57 9.84
CA THR A 98 -6.20 3.57 10.87
C THR A 98 -5.81 2.18 10.38
N ALA A 99 -5.21 1.36 11.25
CA ALA A 99 -4.87 -0.02 10.93
C ALA A 99 -6.10 -0.94 11.01
N ARG A 100 -6.34 -1.74 9.97
CA ARG A 100 -7.40 -2.75 9.89
C ARG A 100 -6.82 -4.14 9.75
N ALA A 101 -7.09 -4.98 10.74
CA ALA A 101 -6.71 -6.38 10.71
C ALA A 101 -7.58 -7.18 9.74
N PHE A 102 -6.99 -8.12 9.02
CA PHE A 102 -7.71 -9.09 8.21
C PHE A 102 -7.26 -10.51 8.50
N ARG A 103 -8.16 -11.45 8.19
CA ARG A 103 -7.88 -12.88 8.17
C ARG A 103 -8.60 -13.50 6.99
N VAL A 104 -7.89 -14.32 6.23
CA VAL A 104 -8.46 -15.06 5.11
C VAL A 104 -7.82 -16.43 5.02
N VAL A 105 -8.56 -17.39 4.49
CA VAL A 105 -8.11 -18.78 4.33
C VAL A 105 -8.14 -19.10 2.85
N THR A 106 -7.09 -19.74 2.36
CA THR A 106 -7.03 -20.28 1.00
C THR A 106 -6.45 -21.68 1.00
N PHE A 107 -6.80 -22.45 -0.02
CA PHE A 107 -6.28 -23.80 -0.25
C PHE A 107 -5.27 -23.73 -1.38
N ALA A 108 -4.02 -24.04 -1.07
CA ALA A 108 -2.90 -23.94 -2.01
C ALA A 108 -1.82 -24.99 -1.67
N PRO A 109 -0.93 -25.32 -2.61
CA PRO A 109 0.21 -26.18 -2.31
C PRO A 109 1.03 -25.60 -1.16
N PRO A 110 1.50 -26.43 -0.21
CA PRO A 110 2.22 -25.94 0.97
C PRO A 110 3.58 -25.32 0.62
N VAL A 111 4.13 -25.58 -0.57
CA VAL A 111 5.43 -25.09 -1.02
C VAL A 111 5.28 -24.50 -2.41
N GLY A 112 6.05 -23.44 -2.70
CA GLY A 112 6.06 -22.79 -4.01
C GLY A 112 4.92 -21.80 -4.23
N THR A 113 4.09 -21.55 -3.23
CA THR A 113 2.99 -20.58 -3.29
C THR A 113 3.51 -19.16 -3.06
N ALA A 114 3.25 -18.27 -4.02
CA ALA A 114 3.52 -16.85 -3.94
C ALA A 114 2.21 -16.07 -3.74
N PHE A 115 2.29 -14.96 -3.01
CA PHE A 115 1.17 -14.08 -2.77
C PHE A 115 1.46 -12.67 -3.27
N THR A 116 0.49 -12.07 -3.92
CA THR A 116 0.45 -10.64 -4.26
C THR A 116 -0.75 -10.00 -3.60
N ALA A 117 -0.76 -8.68 -3.45
CA ALA A 117 -1.89 -7.99 -2.85
C ALA A 117 -2.21 -6.69 -3.57
N THR A 118 -3.50 -6.34 -3.55
CA THR A 118 -4.02 -5.08 -4.04
C THR A 118 -4.96 -4.46 -3.01
N LEU A 119 -4.89 -3.15 -2.81
CA LEU A 119 -5.86 -2.35 -2.07
C LEU A 119 -6.64 -1.50 -3.06
N ASP A 120 -7.95 -1.70 -3.15
CA ASP A 120 -8.86 -0.98 -4.07
C ASP A 120 -8.38 -1.00 -5.53
N GLY A 121 -7.81 -2.14 -5.93
CA GLY A 121 -7.27 -2.37 -7.28
C GLY A 121 -5.83 -1.87 -7.49
N SER A 122 -5.27 -1.13 -6.54
CA SER A 122 -3.87 -0.68 -6.60
C SER A 122 -2.94 -1.72 -5.96
N PRO A 123 -1.83 -2.09 -6.59
CA PRO A 123 -0.88 -3.05 -6.01
C PRO A 123 -0.26 -2.48 -4.74
N ILE A 124 -0.12 -3.32 -3.72
CA ILE A 124 0.54 -2.95 -2.46
C ILE A 124 1.71 -3.89 -2.16
N PRO A 125 2.83 -3.38 -1.63
CA PRO A 125 3.97 -4.22 -1.28
C PRO A 125 3.61 -5.13 -0.11
N LEU A 126 3.87 -6.43 -0.30
CA LEU A 126 3.52 -7.49 0.64
C LEU A 126 4.78 -8.23 1.09
N THR A 127 4.92 -8.41 2.41
CA THR A 127 5.90 -9.35 2.98
C THR A 127 5.16 -10.51 3.64
N VAL A 128 5.41 -11.74 3.18
CA VAL A 128 4.81 -12.95 3.75
C VAL A 128 5.78 -13.62 4.70
N LEU A 129 5.36 -13.77 5.95
CA LEU A 129 6.06 -14.54 6.98
C LEU A 129 5.39 -15.92 7.10
N THR A 130 5.99 -16.92 6.47
CA THR A 130 5.46 -18.27 6.44
C THR A 130 5.86 -19.07 7.68
N HIS A 131 4.88 -19.74 8.29
CA HIS A 131 5.06 -20.63 9.42
C HIS A 131 4.38 -21.98 9.14
N HIS A 132 5.18 -23.04 9.01
CA HIS A 132 4.68 -24.40 8.85
C HIS A 132 4.41 -25.02 10.22
N ILE A 133 3.17 -25.43 10.47
CA ILE A 133 2.84 -26.26 11.63
C ILE A 133 3.09 -27.71 11.23
N ARG A 134 4.03 -28.39 11.89
CA ARG A 134 4.20 -29.84 11.72
C ARG A 134 3.10 -30.54 12.53
N SER A 135 2.43 -31.53 11.92
CA SER A 135 1.34 -32.30 12.53
C SER A 135 1.74 -33.18 13.73
N HIS A 136 2.98 -33.07 14.22
CA HIS A 136 3.52 -33.87 15.33
C HIS A 136 3.45 -33.17 16.71
N ASP A 137 2.98 -31.92 16.78
CA ASP A 137 2.87 -31.13 18.02
C ASP A 137 1.45 -31.13 18.63
N ARG A 138 0.62 -32.13 18.34
CA ARG A 138 -0.71 -32.32 18.97
C ARG A 138 -0.80 -33.64 19.72
#